data_AF-A0A6C0PVX3-F1
#
_entry.id   AF-A0A6C0PVX3-F1
#
_cell.length_a   1.000
_cell.length_b   1.000
_cell.length_c   1.000
_cell.angle_alpha   90.00
_cell.angle_beta   90.00
_cell.angle_gamma   90.00
#
_symmetry.space_group_name_H-M   'P 1'
#
loop_
_entity.id
_entity.type
_entity.pdbx_description
1 polymer ?
#
loop_
_entity_poly.entity_id
_entity_poly.type
_entity_poly.pdbx_seq_one_letter_code
_entity_poly.pdbx_strand_id
1 'polypeptide(L)'
;MTGSGRIIVGSASDAGDDGPFDSAVSGAGRVSVSAAGRVRVTLAASPAVPGTYPRYKVEAVECLPGCADAVAGTDDENLGGHVRTVPVCGT
;
A
#
# COMPACT_ATOMS: atom_id res chain seq x y z
N MET A 1 -4.98 -0.63 5.29
CA MET A 1 -5.87 -1.80 5.09
C MET A 1 -7.24 -1.31 4.67
N THR A 2 -7.99 -2.00 3.80
CA THR A 2 -9.31 -1.50 3.36
C THR A 2 -10.44 -1.91 4.31
N GLY A 3 -11.59 -1.22 4.23
CA GLY A 3 -12.81 -1.60 4.96
C GLY A 3 -13.38 -2.97 4.59
N SER A 4 -13.05 -3.50 3.39
CA SER A 4 -13.38 -4.89 3.04
C SER A 4 -12.41 -5.90 3.67
N GLY A 5 -11.40 -5.45 4.40
CA GLY A 5 -10.36 -6.28 5.00
C GLY A 5 -9.18 -6.62 4.07
N ARG A 6 -9.02 -5.96 2.92
CA ARG A 6 -7.82 -6.19 2.07
C ARG A 6 -6.58 -5.61 2.74
N ILE A 7 -5.51 -6.38 2.72
CA ILE A 7 -4.19 -5.96 3.20
C ILE A 7 -3.46 -5.32 2.02
N ILE A 8 -3.12 -4.05 2.19
CA ILE A 8 -2.31 -3.26 1.24
C ILE A 8 -0.97 -3.02 1.93
N VAL A 9 0.13 -3.29 1.24
CA VAL A 9 1.49 -3.17 1.77
C VAL A 9 2.30 -2.28 0.83
N GLY A 10 2.95 -1.26 1.38
CA GLY A 10 4.00 -0.52 0.69
C GLY A 10 5.35 -1.20 0.90
N SER A 11 6.22 -1.14 -0.10
CA SER A 11 7.61 -1.59 -0.02
C SER A 11 8.50 -0.62 -0.79
N ALA A 12 9.69 -0.34 -0.27
CA ALA A 12 10.71 0.44 -0.94
C ALA A 12 11.93 -0.43 -1.27
N SER A 13 12.52 -0.22 -2.43
CA SER A 13 13.82 -0.75 -2.81
C SER A 13 14.88 0.23 -2.36
N ASP A 14 15.71 -0.19 -1.41
CA ASP A 14 16.77 0.60 -0.82
C ASP A 14 18.07 0.48 -1.65
N ALA A 15 18.59 1.61 -2.13
CA ALA A 15 19.86 1.70 -2.84
C ALA A 15 21.00 2.29 -1.98
N GLY A 16 20.75 2.55 -0.68
CA GLY A 16 21.55 3.33 0.25
C GLY A 16 20.69 4.40 0.96
N ASP A 17 21.24 5.06 1.98
CA ASP A 17 20.49 5.92 2.90
C ASP A 17 19.85 7.19 2.29
N ASP A 18 20.31 7.61 1.11
CA ASP A 18 20.01 8.94 0.54
C ASP A 18 19.00 8.92 -0.61
N GLY A 19 18.44 7.76 -0.98
CA GLY A 19 17.55 7.66 -2.13
C GLY A 19 18.19 8.14 -3.46
N PRO A 20 17.38 8.40 -4.51
CA PRO A 20 15.94 8.28 -4.53
C PRO A 20 15.49 6.83 -4.52
N PHE A 21 14.38 6.52 -3.83
CA PHE A 21 13.90 5.15 -3.72
C PHE A 21 12.79 4.81 -4.70
N ASP A 22 12.83 3.59 -5.22
CA ASP A 22 11.70 3.02 -5.96
C ASP A 22 10.78 2.29 -4.98
N SER A 23 9.47 2.51 -5.09
CA SER A 23 8.49 1.81 -4.26
C SER A 23 7.47 1.04 -5.07
N ALA A 24 6.80 0.11 -4.39
CA ALA A 24 5.64 -0.59 -4.88
C ALA A 24 4.55 -0.66 -3.81
N VAL A 25 3.31 -0.68 -4.24
CA VAL A 25 2.15 -0.96 -3.38
C VAL A 25 1.53 -2.26 -3.86
N SER A 26 1.34 -3.20 -2.94
CA SER A 26 0.91 -4.57 -3.21
C SER A 26 -0.35 -4.97 -2.44
N GLY A 27 -1.22 -5.73 -3.08
CA GLY A 27 -2.32 -6.44 -2.44
C GLY A 27 -1.84 -7.76 -1.84
N ALA A 28 -1.46 -7.74 -0.56
CA ALA A 28 -0.80 -8.85 0.11
C ALA A 28 -1.74 -9.94 0.63
N GLY A 29 -3.05 -9.67 0.72
CA GLY A 29 -4.01 -10.63 1.23
C GLY A 29 -5.27 -9.99 1.80
N ARG A 30 -5.91 -10.70 2.74
CA ARG A 30 -7.16 -10.28 3.38
C ARG A 30 -7.24 -10.74 4.83
N VAL A 31 -7.88 -9.93 5.67
CA VAL A 31 -8.43 -10.35 6.95
C VAL A 31 -9.94 -10.47 6.85
N SER A 32 -10.48 -11.52 7.45
CA SER A 32 -11.90 -11.78 7.54
C SER A 32 -12.28 -12.12 8.97
N VAL A 33 -13.49 -11.74 9.37
CA VAL A 33 -14.10 -12.13 10.65
C VAL A 33 -15.33 -12.99 10.34
N SER A 34 -15.37 -14.21 10.88
CA SER A 34 -16.55 -15.07 10.77
C SER A 34 -17.71 -14.55 11.61
N ALA A 35 -18.94 -15.03 11.36
CA ALA A 35 -20.10 -14.70 12.19
C ALA A 35 -19.92 -15.03 13.69
N ALA A 36 -19.10 -16.05 14.00
CA ALA A 36 -18.75 -16.43 15.38
C ALA A 36 -17.59 -15.61 15.96
N GLY A 37 -17.15 -14.53 15.30
CA GLY A 37 -16.08 -13.64 15.78
C GLY A 37 -14.65 -14.13 15.51
N ARG A 38 -14.47 -15.30 14.88
CA ARG A 38 -13.12 -15.81 14.55
C ARG A 38 -12.46 -14.96 13.47
N VAL A 39 -11.27 -14.43 13.77
CA VAL A 39 -10.41 -13.70 12.83
C VAL A 39 -9.56 -14.69 12.03
N ARG A 40 -9.45 -14.47 10.71
CA ARG A 40 -8.53 -15.18 9.83
C ARG A 40 -7.77 -14.20 8.95
N VAL A 41 -6.46 -14.36 8.88
CA VAL A 41 -5.57 -13.69 7.92
C VAL A 41 -5.26 -14.69 6.80
N THR A 42 -5.44 -14.28 5.55
CA THR A 42 -5.06 -15.07 4.37
C THR A 42 -4.12 -14.24 3.52
N LEU A 43 -2.90 -14.73 3.29
CA LEU A 43 -1.92 -14.07 2.42
C LEU A 43 -2.11 -14.54 0.98
N ALA A 44 -1.88 -13.65 0.02
CA ALA A 44 -1.86 -14.00 -1.39
C ALA A 44 -0.59 -14.78 -1.71
N ALA A 45 -0.71 -15.95 -2.35
CA ALA A 45 0.44 -16.72 -2.80
C ALA A 45 1.28 -15.97 -3.86
N SER A 46 0.62 -15.12 -4.65
CA SER A 46 1.24 -14.19 -5.58
C SER A 46 0.56 -12.82 -5.42
N PRO A 47 1.14 -11.88 -4.66
CA PRO A 47 0.57 -10.56 -4.46
C PRO A 47 0.43 -9.80 -5.78
N ALA A 48 -0.73 -9.17 -5.99
CA ALA A 48 -0.90 -8.23 -7.09
C ALA A 48 -0.18 -6.91 -6.76
N VAL A 49 0.45 -6.28 -7.74
CA VAL A 49 1.16 -5.00 -7.60
C VAL A 49 0.41 -3.92 -8.39
N PRO A 50 -0.67 -3.33 -7.83
CA PRO A 50 -1.47 -2.32 -8.53
C PRO A 50 -0.71 -1.02 -8.83
N GLY A 51 0.43 -0.76 -8.19
CA GLY A 51 1.22 0.44 -8.48
C GLY A 51 2.68 0.30 -8.13
N THR A 52 3.53 0.82 -9.02
CA THR A 52 4.97 1.03 -8.82
C THR A 52 5.27 2.51 -8.98
N TYR A 53 6.14 3.03 -8.12
CA TYR A 53 6.42 4.45 -7.97
C TYR A 53 7.93 4.67 -8.02
N PRO A 54 8.48 4.94 -9.22
CA PRO A 54 9.91 5.16 -9.36
C PRO A 54 10.31 6.50 -8.73
N ARG A 55 11.41 6.51 -7.99
CA ARG A 55 11.96 7.69 -7.28
C ARG A 55 10.99 8.36 -6.29
N TYR A 56 10.09 7.58 -5.71
CA TYR A 56 9.21 8.00 -4.63
C TYR A 56 9.19 6.90 -3.56
N LYS A 57 9.73 7.19 -2.38
CA LYS A 57 9.57 6.32 -1.21
C LYS A 57 8.16 6.42 -0.65
N VAL A 58 7.34 5.39 -0.80
CA VAL A 58 5.97 5.34 -0.26
C VAL A 58 6.03 4.89 1.19
N GLU A 59 5.73 5.79 2.12
CA GLU A 59 5.76 5.56 3.57
C GLU A 59 4.36 5.34 4.16
N ALA A 60 3.32 5.81 3.47
CA ALA A 60 1.94 5.65 3.91
C ALA A 60 0.98 5.47 2.74
N VAL A 61 -0.02 4.60 2.91
CA VAL A 61 -1.15 4.42 2.00
C VAL A 61 -2.43 4.32 2.81
N GLU A 62 -3.37 5.24 2.57
CA GLU A 62 -4.67 5.25 3.23
C GLU A 62 -5.80 5.17 2.20
N CYS A 63 -6.66 4.17 2.33
CA CYS A 63 -7.81 3.98 1.45
C CYS A 63 -9.00 4.78 1.95
N LEU A 64 -9.50 5.72 1.15
CA LEU A 64 -10.64 6.52 1.55
C LEU A 64 -11.92 5.67 1.59
N PRO A 65 -12.79 5.83 2.62
CA PRO A 65 -14.03 5.07 2.71
C PRO A 65 -14.91 5.26 1.48
N GLY A 66 -15.30 4.15 0.83
CA GLY A 66 -16.16 4.18 -0.36
C GLY A 66 -15.46 4.62 -1.66
N CYS A 67 -14.14 4.82 -1.65
CA CYS A 67 -13.38 5.21 -2.83
C CYS A 67 -12.48 4.06 -3.31
N ALA A 68 -12.29 3.97 -4.63
CA ALA A 68 -11.28 3.09 -5.24
C ALA A 68 -9.85 3.67 -5.11
N ASP A 69 -9.75 4.96 -4.78
CA ASP A 69 -8.48 5.65 -4.63
C ASP A 69 -7.97 5.62 -3.19
N ALA A 70 -6.66 5.61 -3.07
CA ALA A 70 -5.92 5.85 -1.86
C ALA A 70 -5.26 7.22 -1.89
N VAL A 71 -4.96 7.75 -0.72
CA VAL A 71 -3.94 8.77 -0.54
C VAL A 71 -2.62 8.06 -0.24
N ALA A 72 -1.61 8.29 -1.07
CA ALA A 72 -0.24 7.85 -0.83
C ALA A 72 0.61 9.03 -0.36
N GLY A 73 1.24 8.86 0.81
CA GLY A 73 2.26 9.76 1.33
C GLY A 73 3.65 9.26 0.96
N THR A 74 4.47 10.14 0.40
CA THR A 74 5.87 9.87 0.08
C THR A 74 6.76 10.75 0.93
N ASP A 75 7.95 10.25 1.26
CA ASP A 75 9.00 11.03 1.90
C ASP A 75 10.35 10.50 1.43
N ASP A 76 10.94 11.14 0.43
CA ASP A 76 12.26 10.79 -0.09
C ASP A 76 13.29 11.76 0.50
N GLU A 77 14.44 11.28 0.96
CA GLU A 77 15.37 12.05 1.78
C GLU A 77 15.88 13.30 1.07
N ASN A 78 16.07 13.21 -0.24
CA ASN A 78 16.64 14.29 -1.05
C ASN A 78 15.61 15.05 -1.88
N LEU A 79 14.40 14.51 -2.04
CA LEU A 79 13.33 15.11 -2.85
C LEU A 79 12.16 15.65 -2.01
N GLY A 80 12.15 15.32 -0.71
CA GLY A 80 11.13 15.72 0.24
C GLY A 80 9.82 14.94 0.11
N GLY A 81 8.80 15.42 0.83
CA GLY A 81 7.51 14.76 0.92
C GLY A 81 6.49 15.18 -0.13
N HIS A 82 5.70 14.22 -0.62
CA HIS A 82 4.56 14.48 -1.50
C HIS A 82 3.32 13.68 -1.08
N VAL A 83 2.16 14.18 -1.48
CA VAL A 83 0.89 13.47 -1.34
C VAL A 83 0.26 13.30 -2.71
N ARG A 84 -0.20 12.09 -3.03
CA ARG A 84 -0.85 11.76 -4.31
C ARG A 84 -2.07 10.88 -4.12
N THR A 85 -3.04 11.03 -5.00
CA THR A 85 -4.13 10.05 -5.14
C THR A 85 -3.69 8.92 -6.07
N VAL A 86 -3.93 7.67 -5.67
CA VAL A 86 -3.50 6.48 -6.42
C VAL A 86 -4.59 5.39 -6.43
N PRO A 87 -4.82 4.69 -7.55
CA PRO A 87 -5.93 3.75 -7.70
C PRO A 87 -5.60 2.35 -7.17
N VAL A 88 -5.21 2.22 -5.90
CA VAL A 88 -4.75 0.95 -5.30
C VAL A 88 -5.77 0.31 -4.34
N CYS A 89 -6.90 0.98 -4.09
CA CYS A 89 -7.96 0.52 -3.18
C CYS A 89 -9.19 -0.05 -3.89
N GLY A 90 -9.28 0.12 -5.22
CA GLY A 90 -10.29 -0.51 -6.07
C GLY A 90 -10.20 -2.03 -6.04
N THR A 91 -11.35 -2.70 -6.25
CA THR A 91 -11.57 -4.15 -6.08
C THR A 91 -10.70 -5.02 -6.96
#